data_AF-A0A952B2C9-F1
#
_entry.id   AF-A0A952B2C9-F1
#
_cell.length_a   1.000
_cell.length_b   1.000
_cell.length_c   1.000
_cell.angle_alpha   90.00
_cell.angle_beta   90.00
_cell.angle_gamma   90.00
#
_symmetry.space_group_name_H-M   'P 1'
#
loop_
_entity.id
_entity.type
_entity.pdbx_description
1 polymer ?
#
loop_
_entity_poly.entity_id
_entity_poly.type
_entity_poly.pdbx_seq_one_letter_code
_entity_poly.pdbx_strand_id
1 'polypeptide(L)' 'MDKNNISLRINRVIGQLRGIEKMAVEKRDCSEILQQVMAVKKAIDGLSKEIVIDNICRIIPQQESRKIEKMLERAINL' A
#
# COMPACT_ATOMS: atom_id res chain seq x y z
N MET A 1 -7.20 2.99 13.96
CA MET A 1 -6.11 3.87 13.51
C MET A 1 -6.47 5.30 13.80
N ASP A 2 -5.53 6.10 14.28
CA ASP A 2 -5.68 7.56 14.25
C ASP A 2 -5.57 8.02 12.78
N LYS A 3 -6.49 8.88 12.30
CA LYS A 3 -6.53 9.37 10.90
C LYS A 3 -5.17 9.95 10.46
N ASN A 4 -4.43 10.50 11.42
CA ASN A 4 -3.10 11.07 11.23
C ASN A 4 -2.07 10.04 10.70
N ASN A 5 -2.20 8.75 11.07
CA ASN A 5 -1.26 7.71 10.65
C ASN A 5 -1.43 7.29 9.18
N ILE A 6 -2.68 7.24 8.67
CA ILE A 6 -2.98 6.97 7.25
C ILE A 6 -2.35 8.05 6.36
N SER A 7 -2.58 9.32 6.71
CA SER A 7 -2.08 10.45 5.93
C SER A 7 -0.56 10.44 5.82
N LEU A 8 0.14 10.15 6.93
CA LEU A 8 1.60 10.03 6.93
C LEU A 8 2.11 8.91 6.00
N ARG A 9 1.42 7.77 5.95
CA ARG A 9 1.79 6.66 5.06
C ARG A 9 1.54 6.98 3.60
N ILE A 10 0.41 7.61 3.28
CA ILE A 10 0.12 8.09 1.93
C ILE A 10 1.20 9.07 1.47
N ASN A 11 1.58 10.03 2.33
CA ASN A 11 2.63 10.99 2.01
C ASN A 11 3.99 10.33 1.73
N ARG A 12 4.32 9.23 2.44
CA ARG A 12 5.52 8.43 2.14
C ARG A 12 5.44 7.79 0.76
N VAL A 13 4.31 7.17 0.40
CA VAL A 13 4.10 6.56 -0.92
C VAL A 13 4.22 7.60 -2.03
N ILE A 14 3.64 8.79 -1.86
CA ILE A 14 3.77 9.91 -2.80
C ILE A 14 5.25 10.31 -2.96
N GLY A 15 6.00 10.40 -1.85
CA GLY A 15 7.43 10.69 -1.89
C GLY A 15 8.24 9.65 -2.67
N GLN A 16 7.93 8.36 -2.49
CA GLN A 16 8.55 7.27 -3.24
C GLN A 16 8.25 7.36 -4.74
N LEU A 17 7.00 7.64 -5.12
CA LEU A 17 6.61 7.82 -6.53
C LEU A 17 7.32 9.01 -7.20
N ARG A 18 7.47 10.14 -6.49
CA ARG A 18 8.28 11.28 -6.97
C ARG A 18 9.76 10.90 -7.14
N GLY A 19 10.29 10.07 -6.24
CA GLY A 19 11.63 9.52 -6.36
C GLY A 19 11.80 8.69 -7.63
N ILE A 20 10.84 7.80 -7.92
CA ILE A 20 10.83 6.97 -9.14
C ILE A 20 10.76 7.84 -10.40
N GLU A 21 9.90 8.86 -10.41
CA GLU A 21 9.82 9.81 -11.53
C GLU A 21 11.18 10.47 -11.80
N LYS A 22 11.86 10.94 -10.75
CA LYS A 22 13.21 11.51 -10.86
C LYS A 22 14.22 10.49 -11.40
N MET A 23 14.20 9.25 -10.91
CA MET A 23 15.09 8.18 -11.41
C MET A 23 14.88 7.89 -12.89
N ALA A 24 13.64 7.93 -13.37
CA ALA A 24 13.30 7.75 -14.78
C ALA A 24 13.81 8.92 -15.64
N VAL A 25 13.65 10.17 -15.18
CA VAL A 25 14.18 11.36 -15.87
C VAL A 25 15.71 11.33 -15.94
N GLU A 26 16.37 10.88 -14.86
CA GLU A 26 17.82 10.71 -14.78
C GLU A 26 18.34 9.49 -15.57
N LYS A 27 17.46 8.72 -16.22
CA LYS A 27 17.78 7.51 -16.99
C LYS A 27 18.60 6.50 -16.18
N ARG A 28 18.25 6.32 -14.89
CA ARG A 28 18.83 5.27 -14.06
C ARG A 28 18.48 3.88 -14.58
N ASP A 29 19.22 2.89 -14.11
CA ASP A 29 19.04 1.51 -14.53
C ASP A 29 17.62 0.99 -14.25
N CYS A 30 17.05 0.27 -15.22
CA CYS A 30 15.69 -0.24 -15.14
C CYS A 30 15.48 -1.16 -13.94
N SER A 31 16.49 -1.91 -13.51
CA SER A 31 16.41 -2.78 -12.33
C SER A 31 16.31 -1.98 -11.04
N GLU A 32 17.01 -0.84 -10.94
CA GLU A 32 16.93 0.06 -9.79
C GLU A 32 15.54 0.72 -9.70
N ILE A 33 15.01 1.16 -10.85
CA ILE A 33 13.65 1.72 -10.93
C ILE A 33 12.63 0.65 -10.53
N LEU A 34 12.76 -0.58 -11.06
CA LEU A 34 11.88 -1.70 -10.74
C LEU A 34 11.90 -2.04 -9.25
N GLN A 35 13.08 -2.04 -8.60
CA GLN A 35 13.20 -2.24 -7.17
C GLN A 35 12.39 -1.19 -6.36
N GLN A 36 12.44 0.08 -6.76
CA GLN A 36 11.65 1.12 -6.10
C GLN A 36 10.15 0.97 -6.35
N VAL A 37 9.74 0.57 -7.56
CA VAL A 37 8.33 0.25 -7.85
C VAL A 37 7.83 -0.88 -6.95
N MET A 38 8.63 -1.95 -6.76
CA MET A 38 8.29 -3.04 -5.84
C MET A 38 8.19 -2.58 -4.39
N ALA A 39 9.06 -1.64 -3.96
CA ALA A 39 8.97 -1.04 -2.63
C ALA A 39 7.66 -0.25 -2.45
N VAL A 40 7.23 0.49 -3.47
CA VAL A 40 5.94 1.19 -3.48
C VAL A 40 4.77 0.22 -3.40
N LYS A 41 4.78 -0.85 -4.21
CA LYS A 41 3.74 -1.90 -4.16
C LYS A 41 3.59 -2.44 -2.74
N LYS A 42 4.70 -2.82 -2.10
CA LYS A 42 4.70 -3.35 -0.73
C LYS A 42 4.16 -2.34 0.29
N ALA A 43 4.45 -1.05 0.12
CA ALA A 43 3.92 0.00 0.99
C ALA A 43 2.39 0.16 0.83
N ILE A 44 1.88 0.10 -0.39
CA ILE A 44 0.44 0.14 -0.71
C ILE A 44 -0.27 -1.11 -0.15
N ASP A 45 0.33 -2.28 -0.31
CA ASP A 45 -0.20 -3.55 0.22
C ASP A 45 -0.34 -3.48 1.75
N GLY A 46 0.67 -2.95 2.45
CA GLY A 46 0.62 -2.72 3.90
C GLY A 46 -0.47 -1.73 4.31
N LEU A 47 -0.60 -0.61 3.59
CA LEU A 47 -1.66 0.38 3.83
C LEU A 47 -3.05 -0.23 3.63
N SER A 48 -3.23 -1.05 2.59
CA SER A 48 -4.50 -1.70 2.27
C SER A 48 -4.94 -2.66 3.39
N LYS A 49 -4.00 -3.47 3.93
CA LYS A 49 -4.25 -4.34 5.09
C LYS A 49 -4.68 -3.55 6.31
N GLU A 50 -3.97 -2.47 6.61
CA GLU A 50 -4.30 -1.63 7.76
C GLU A 50 -5.68 -0.99 7.63
N ILE A 51 -6.05 -0.45 6.47
CA ILE A 51 -7.37 0.16 6.27
C ILE A 51 -8.50 -0.85 6.55
N VAL A 52 -8.35 -2.08 6.06
CA VAL A 52 -9.35 -3.14 6.24
C VAL A 52 -9.44 -3.58 7.71
N ILE A 53 -8.30 -3.85 8.34
CA ILE A 53 -8.24 -4.32 9.74
C ILE A 53 -8.79 -3.26 10.68
N ASP A 54 -8.44 -1.99 10.48
CA ASP A 54 -8.70 -0.94 11.46
C ASP A 54 -10.06 -0.24 11.31
N ASN A 55 -10.68 -0.29 10.12
CA ASN A 55 -11.98 0.36 9.87
C ASN A 55 -13.10 -0.64 9.59
N ILE A 56 -12.91 -1.55 8.63
CA ILE A 56 -14.00 -2.40 8.14
C ILE A 56 -14.35 -3.48 9.17
N CYS A 57 -13.34 -4.15 9.74
CA CYS A 57 -13.55 -5.21 10.73
C CYS A 57 -14.18 -4.74 12.05
N ARG A 58 -14.21 -3.43 12.34
CA ARG A 58 -14.84 -2.87 13.55
C ARG A 58 -16.34 -2.65 13.41
N ILE A 59 -16.86 -2.58 12.19
CA ILE A 59 -18.24 -2.13 11.91
C ILE A 59 -19.13 -3.29 11.42
N ILE A 60 -18.54 -4.38 10.95
CA ILE A 60 -19.28 -5.50 10.33
C ILE A 60 -19.18 -6.81 11.12
N PRO A 61 -20.14 -7.74 10.96
CA PRO A 61 -20.09 -9.05 11.58
C PRO A 61 -18.83 -9.85 11.21
N GLN A 62 -18.35 -10.68 12.16
CA GLN A 62 -17.08 -11.41 12.05
C GLN A 62 -17.00 -12.37 10.82
N GLN A 63 -18.15 -12.86 10.35
CA GLN A 63 -18.25 -13.69 9.15
C GLN A 63 -18.00 -12.91 7.85
N GLU A 64 -18.40 -11.64 7.79
CA GLU A 64 -18.16 -10.76 6.64
C GLU A 64 -16.74 -10.21 6.65
N SER A 65 -16.22 -9.86 7.83
CA SER A 65 -14.82 -9.46 8.04
C SER A 65 -13.84 -10.47 7.45
N ARG A 66 -14.01 -11.77 7.76
CA ARG A 66 -13.17 -12.85 7.19
C ARG A 66 -13.26 -12.96 5.66
N LYS A 67 -14.42 -12.66 5.07
CA LYS A 67 -14.58 -12.68 3.61
C LYS A 67 -13.80 -11.54 2.96
N ILE A 68 -13.88 -10.34 3.53
CA ILE A 68 -13.18 -9.15 3.04
C ILE A 68 -11.66 -9.33 3.16
N GLU A 69 -11.19 -9.87 4.29
CA GLU A 69 -9.77 -10.16 4.49
C GLU A 69 -9.22 -11.13 3.42
N LYS A 70 -9.94 -12.22 3.13
CA LYS A 70 -9.57 -13.17 2.06
C LYS A 70 -9.58 -12.54 0.66
N MET A 71 -10.53 -11.64 0.38
CA MET A 71 -10.57 -10.91 -0.89
C MET A 71 -9.36 -9.98 -1.03
N LEU A 72 -8.99 -9.31 0.06
CA LEU A 72 -7.83 -8.42 0.11
C LEU A 72 -6.52 -9.19 -0.08
N GLU A 73 -6.35 -10.33 0.58
CA GLU A 73 -5.15 -11.17 0.41
C GLU A 73 -4.95 -11.60 -1.04
N ARG A 74 -6.03 -11.93 -1.76
CA ARG A 74 -5.96 -12.26 -3.18
C ARG A 74 -5.56 -11.07 -4.04
N ALA A 75 -6.04 -9.87 -3.72
CA ALA A 75 -5.73 -8.65 -4.46
C ALA A 75 -4.28 -8.17 -4.23
N ILE A 76 -3.75 -8.35 -3.02
CA ILE A 76 -2.39 -7.94 -2.63
C ILE A 76 -1.32 -8.90 -3.16
N ASN A 77 -1.61 -10.20 -3.20
CA ASN A 77 -0.66 -11.23 -3.64
C ASN A 77 -0.64 -11.49 -5.16
N LEU A 78 -1.31 -10.64 -5.94
CA LEU A 78 -1.14 -10.50 -7.40
C LEU A 78 -0.13 -9.38 -7.71
#